data_AF-A0A6N3GXS1-F1
#
_entry.id   AF-A0A6N3GXS1-F1
#
_cell.length_a   1.000
_cell.length_b   1.000
_cell.length_c   1.000
_cell.angle_alpha   90.00
_cell.angle_beta   90.00
_cell.angle_gamma   90.00
#
_symmetry.space_group_name_H-M   'P 1'
#
loop_
_entity.id
_entity.type
_entity.pdbx_description
1 polymer ?
#
loop_
_entity_poly.entity_id
_entity_poly.type
_entity_poly.pdbx_seq_one_letter_code
_entity_poly.pdbx_strand_id
1 'polypeptide(L)'
;MERKALTQEYLILTTNDKGKLPMANSTETKAGLVAAGIMDLLLEGAIKIEGKKVEAVGPLPGSLGHLEGLYAYLSDKSRSVTKVIEDYCMSFSSSRINQLLTDTGNSLSAAGAVAEGKGGLFGNRDLFVPEKAYKEALIETLKRAAVQVESLSLHDAALASLLKETRNLKPYFSKHENDLMKEKLKAIKNQQDSKIIREMVGYIDDIMTVMMAAVIATVN
;
A
#
# COMPACT_ATOMS: atom_id res chain seq x y z
N MET A 1 16.67 -7.42 -7.71
CA MET A 1 15.59 -6.74 -8.47
C MET A 1 15.65 -5.27 -8.13
N GLU A 2 15.33 -4.39 -9.08
CA GLU A 2 15.14 -2.97 -8.79
C GLU A 2 13.82 -2.79 -8.03
N ARG A 3 13.85 -2.08 -6.89
CA ARG A 3 12.66 -1.82 -6.08
C ARG A 3 11.81 -0.74 -6.72
N LYS A 4 10.49 -0.86 -6.56
CA LYS A 4 9.51 0.14 -7.00
C LYS A 4 8.92 0.86 -5.80
N ALA A 5 8.10 1.88 -6.02
CA ALA A 5 7.42 2.59 -4.95
C ALA A 5 6.55 1.62 -4.11
N LEU A 6 6.32 1.92 -2.82
CA LEU A 6 5.51 1.08 -1.93
C LEU A 6 4.13 0.80 -2.52
N THR A 7 3.51 1.82 -3.11
CA THR A 7 2.18 1.73 -3.74
C THR A 7 2.17 0.74 -4.90
N GLN A 8 3.24 0.74 -5.70
CA GLN A 8 3.42 -0.15 -6.84
C GLN A 8 3.67 -1.60 -6.41
N GLU A 9 4.59 -1.82 -5.46
CA GLU A 9 4.89 -3.16 -4.93
C GLU A 9 3.72 -3.76 -4.16
N TYR A 10 2.99 -2.92 -3.42
CA TYR A 10 1.76 -3.33 -2.75
C TYR A 10 0.69 -3.77 -3.76
N LEU A 11 0.51 -3.04 -4.86
CA LEU A 11 -0.42 -3.43 -5.92
C LEU A 11 -0.04 -4.76 -6.58
N ILE A 12 1.25 -4.98 -6.86
CA ILE A 12 1.77 -6.25 -7.39
C ILE A 12 1.47 -7.43 -6.44
N LEU A 13 1.68 -7.23 -5.14
CA LEU A 13 1.45 -8.28 -4.14
C LEU A 13 -0.02 -8.46 -3.78
N THR A 14 -0.92 -7.55 -4.14
CA THR A 14 -2.34 -7.70 -3.83
C THR A 14 -3.20 -8.05 -5.04
N THR A 15 -2.63 -8.06 -6.24
CA THR A 15 -3.30 -8.55 -7.45
C THR A 15 -2.95 -10.01 -7.70
N ASN A 16 -3.90 -10.81 -8.19
CA ASN A 16 -3.64 -12.19 -8.60
C ASN A 16 -3.00 -12.28 -9.99
N ASP A 17 -2.80 -13.51 -10.48
CA ASP A 17 -2.30 -13.84 -11.83
C ASP A 17 -3.18 -13.33 -12.98
N LYS A 18 -4.38 -12.82 -12.67
CA LYS A 18 -5.31 -12.20 -13.62
C LYS A 18 -5.45 -10.69 -13.40
N GLY A 19 -4.57 -10.09 -12.60
CA GLY A 19 -4.61 -8.65 -12.30
C GLY A 19 -5.80 -8.20 -11.45
N LYS A 20 -6.45 -9.13 -10.74
CA LYS A 20 -7.62 -8.83 -9.88
C LYS A 20 -7.22 -8.73 -8.41
N LEU A 21 -7.76 -7.73 -7.72
CA LEU A 21 -7.71 -7.64 -6.26
C LEU A 21 -8.53 -8.76 -5.61
N PRO A 22 -8.20 -9.16 -4.37
CA PRO A 22 -8.96 -10.17 -3.64
C PRO A 22 -10.36 -9.66 -3.30
N MET A 23 -11.35 -10.56 -3.40
CA MET A 23 -12.74 -10.21 -3.11
C MET A 23 -13.05 -10.17 -1.60
N ALA A 24 -12.44 -11.06 -0.81
CA ALA A 24 -12.77 -11.25 0.61
C ALA A 24 -12.36 -10.07 1.52
N ASN A 25 -11.37 -9.29 1.10
CA ASN A 25 -10.78 -8.16 1.83
C ASN A 25 -10.53 -6.98 0.88
N SER A 26 -11.48 -6.75 -0.04
CA SER A 26 -11.36 -5.75 -1.11
C SER A 26 -11.24 -4.32 -0.55
N THR A 27 -12.04 -3.99 0.46
CA THR A 27 -12.02 -2.66 1.09
C THR A 27 -10.71 -2.41 1.82
N GLU A 28 -10.24 -3.39 2.59
CA GLU A 28 -8.96 -3.32 3.28
C GLU A 28 -7.80 -3.20 2.29
N THR A 29 -7.84 -3.96 1.19
CA THR A 29 -6.81 -3.89 0.14
C THR A 29 -6.76 -2.52 -0.53
N LYS A 30 -7.91 -1.92 -0.83
CA LYS A 30 -7.99 -0.56 -1.37
C LYS A 30 -7.43 0.48 -0.39
N ALA A 31 -7.76 0.34 0.90
CA ALA A 31 -7.22 1.23 1.93
C ALA A 31 -5.70 1.09 2.08
N GLY A 32 -5.17 -0.14 1.98
CA GLY A 32 -3.73 -0.38 1.95
C GLY A 32 -3.04 0.30 0.79
N LEU A 33 -3.67 0.34 -0.39
CA LEU A 33 -3.12 1.06 -1.55
C LEU A 33 -3.04 2.57 -1.29
N VAL A 34 -4.09 3.16 -0.71
CA VAL A 34 -4.10 4.59 -0.33
C VAL A 34 -3.04 4.86 0.74
N ALA A 35 -2.93 4.00 1.75
CA ALA A 35 -1.91 4.11 2.79
C ALA A 35 -0.50 4.03 2.21
N ALA A 36 -0.25 3.11 1.26
CA ALA A 36 1.03 3.02 0.56
C ALA A 36 1.37 4.32 -0.20
N GLY A 37 0.38 4.92 -0.89
CA GLY A 37 0.55 6.21 -1.57
C GLY A 37 0.89 7.36 -0.62
N ILE A 38 0.23 7.40 0.54
CA ILE A 38 0.58 8.35 1.60
C ILE A 38 2.02 8.11 2.09
N MET A 39 2.45 6.86 2.28
CA MET A 39 3.81 6.56 2.72
C MET A 39 4.86 6.97 1.69
N ASP A 40 4.66 6.66 0.41
CA ASP A 40 5.58 7.09 -0.66
C ASP A 40 5.74 8.61 -0.67
N LEU A 41 4.64 9.36 -0.62
CA LEU A 41 4.66 10.82 -0.58
C LEU A 41 5.33 11.37 0.70
N LEU A 42 5.11 10.72 1.85
CA LEU A 42 5.69 11.13 3.13
C LEU A 42 7.21 10.93 3.14
N LEU A 43 7.67 9.78 2.65
CA LEU A 43 9.10 9.42 2.62
C LEU A 43 9.90 10.31 1.68
N GLU A 44 9.30 10.76 0.58
CA GLU A 44 9.91 11.73 -0.34
C GLU A 44 9.71 13.20 0.10
N GLY A 45 9.10 13.44 1.26
CA GLY A 45 8.91 14.78 1.82
C GLY A 45 7.91 15.66 1.06
N ALA A 46 7.08 15.08 0.19
CA ALA A 46 6.04 15.80 -0.53
C ALA A 46 4.87 16.20 0.39
N ILE A 47 4.63 15.39 1.43
CA ILE A 47 3.60 15.62 2.44
C ILE A 47 4.19 15.49 3.85
N LYS A 48 3.46 15.99 4.85
CA LYS A 48 3.69 15.70 6.26
C LYS A 48 2.41 15.18 6.93
N ILE A 49 2.58 14.49 8.06
CA ILE A 49 1.49 14.08 8.95
C ILE A 49 1.66 14.75 10.31
N GLU A 50 0.80 15.72 10.61
CA GLU A 50 0.75 16.43 11.90
C GLU A 50 -0.65 16.39 12.48
N GLY A 51 -0.79 15.98 13.75
CA GLY A 51 -2.10 15.94 14.41
C GLY A 51 -3.16 15.11 13.67
N LYS A 52 -2.77 13.98 13.07
CA LYS A 52 -3.59 13.11 12.20
C LYS A 52 -4.08 13.75 10.91
N LYS A 53 -3.58 14.93 10.57
CA LYS A 53 -3.83 15.59 9.29
C LYS A 53 -2.66 15.37 8.35
N VAL A 54 -3.00 15.19 7.09
CA VAL A 54 -2.08 15.10 5.96
C VAL A 54 -2.12 16.44 5.23
N GLU A 55 -0.96 16.96 4.90
CA GLU A 55 -0.79 18.25 4.22
C GLU A 55 0.38 18.15 3.23
N ALA A 56 0.20 18.70 2.03
CA ALA A 56 1.30 18.86 1.07
C ALA A 56 2.23 19.99 1.50
N VAL A 57 3.53 19.72 1.52
CA VAL A 57 4.58 20.65 1.99
C VAL A 57 5.75 20.78 1.03
N GLY A 58 5.80 19.94 0.00
CA GLY A 58 6.81 19.96 -1.05
C GLY A 58 6.22 19.53 -2.38
N PRO A 59 6.95 19.70 -3.50
CA PRO A 59 6.46 19.31 -4.82
C PRO A 59 6.29 17.79 -4.93
N LEU A 60 5.42 17.33 -5.84
CA LEU A 60 5.34 15.92 -6.19
C LEU A 60 6.64 15.47 -6.87
N PRO A 61 7.35 14.45 -6.34
CA PRO A 61 8.53 13.89 -6.99
C PRO A 61 8.17 13.25 -8.33
N GLY A 62 9.02 13.43 -9.35
CA GLY A 62 8.76 12.86 -10.68
C GLY A 62 8.65 11.33 -10.69
N SER A 63 9.38 10.64 -9.80
CA SER A 63 9.28 9.19 -9.58
C SER A 63 7.90 8.74 -9.06
N LEU A 64 7.14 9.65 -8.44
CA LEU A 64 5.82 9.42 -7.87
C LEU A 64 4.68 10.01 -8.72
N GLY A 65 4.90 10.29 -10.00
CA GLY A 65 3.86 10.84 -10.90
C GLY A 65 2.56 10.02 -10.96
N HIS A 66 2.63 8.72 -10.68
CA HIS A 66 1.46 7.85 -10.55
C HIS A 66 0.56 8.16 -9.33
N LEU A 67 1.01 9.05 -8.43
CA LEU A 67 0.27 9.53 -7.27
C LEU A 67 -0.29 10.94 -7.48
N GLU A 68 -0.24 11.50 -8.70
CA GLU A 68 -0.73 12.85 -9.05
C GLU A 68 -2.14 13.11 -8.48
N GLY A 69 -3.09 12.20 -8.71
CA GLY A 69 -4.47 12.36 -8.23
C GLY A 69 -4.59 12.39 -6.70
N LEU A 70 -3.78 11.60 -5.99
CA LEU A 70 -3.72 11.60 -4.53
C LEU A 70 -3.06 12.87 -4.00
N TYR A 71 -1.93 13.25 -4.58
CA TYR A 71 -1.19 14.45 -4.20
C TYR A 71 -2.02 15.71 -4.46
N ALA A 72 -2.67 15.84 -5.62
CA ALA A 72 -3.54 16.99 -5.92
C ALA A 72 -4.70 17.10 -4.93
N TYR A 73 -5.31 15.97 -4.55
CA TYR A 73 -6.37 15.93 -3.54
C TYR A 73 -5.88 16.39 -2.16
N LEU A 74 -4.64 16.04 -1.77
CA LEU A 74 -4.03 16.45 -0.50
C LEU A 74 -3.53 17.90 -0.54
N SER A 75 -3.12 18.39 -1.70
CA SER A 75 -2.62 19.74 -1.94
C SER A 75 -3.73 20.78 -1.99
N ASP A 76 -4.92 20.40 -2.46
CA ASP A 76 -6.10 21.27 -2.49
C ASP A 76 -6.42 21.83 -1.09
N LYS A 77 -6.46 20.96 -0.08
CA LYS A 77 -6.67 21.34 1.31
C LYS A 77 -6.30 20.18 2.23
N SER A 78 -5.67 20.48 3.35
CA SER A 78 -5.35 19.50 4.39
C SER A 78 -6.56 18.63 4.77
N ARG A 79 -6.33 17.33 4.98
CA ARG A 79 -7.35 16.32 5.30
C ARG A 79 -6.91 15.52 6.52
N SER A 80 -7.86 15.06 7.33
CA SER A 80 -7.54 13.97 8.25
C SER A 80 -7.29 12.69 7.45
N VAL A 81 -6.42 11.82 7.96
CA VAL A 81 -6.22 10.47 7.41
C VAL A 81 -7.56 9.75 7.20
N THR A 82 -8.46 9.84 8.18
CA THR A 82 -9.82 9.28 8.11
C THR A 82 -10.57 9.75 6.85
N LYS A 83 -10.53 11.06 6.58
CA LYS A 83 -11.25 11.63 5.45
C LYS A 83 -10.68 11.18 4.10
N VAL A 84 -9.37 11.00 4.03
CA VAL A 84 -8.72 10.46 2.82
C VAL A 84 -9.24 9.05 2.54
N ILE A 85 -9.27 8.18 3.55
CA ILE A 85 -9.76 6.80 3.42
C ILE A 85 -11.25 6.77 3.06
N GLU A 86 -12.09 7.59 3.70
CA GLU A 86 -13.52 7.68 3.37
C GLU A 86 -13.74 8.09 1.90
N ASP A 87 -13.05 9.13 1.44
CA ASP A 87 -13.23 9.65 0.07
C ASP A 87 -12.73 8.70 -1.00
N TYR A 88 -11.66 7.95 -0.73
CA TYR A 88 -11.12 6.98 -1.65
C TYR A 88 -11.89 5.65 -1.61
N CYS A 89 -12.11 5.10 -0.43
CA CYS A 89 -12.57 3.71 -0.28
C CYS A 89 -14.08 3.56 -0.05
N MET A 90 -14.77 4.60 0.42
CA MET A 90 -16.19 4.53 0.83
C MET A 90 -17.11 5.47 0.03
N SER A 91 -16.58 6.12 -1.02
CA SER A 91 -17.39 7.00 -1.87
C SER A 91 -18.31 6.23 -2.82
N PHE A 92 -19.49 6.80 -3.09
CA PHE A 92 -20.52 6.20 -3.95
C PHE A 92 -20.01 5.82 -5.36
N SER A 93 -19.13 6.65 -5.95
CA SER A 93 -18.64 6.44 -7.32
C SER A 93 -17.40 5.53 -7.41
N SER A 94 -16.68 5.29 -6.30
CA SER A 94 -15.36 4.63 -6.31
C SER A 94 -14.33 5.25 -7.28
N SER A 95 -14.57 6.47 -7.78
CA SER A 95 -13.78 7.09 -8.85
C SER A 95 -12.32 7.30 -8.45
N ARG A 96 -12.09 7.85 -7.25
CA ARG A 96 -10.74 8.16 -6.74
C ARG A 96 -9.86 6.92 -6.59
N ILE A 97 -10.39 5.86 -5.98
CA ILE A 97 -9.63 4.62 -5.82
C ILE A 97 -9.38 3.90 -7.15
N ASN A 98 -10.35 3.93 -8.07
CA ASN A 98 -10.15 3.37 -9.40
C ASN A 98 -9.10 4.15 -10.19
N GLN A 99 -9.09 5.48 -10.09
CA GLN A 99 -8.06 6.31 -10.69
C GLN A 99 -6.67 5.99 -10.13
N LEU A 100 -6.53 5.90 -8.79
CA LEU A 100 -5.26 5.52 -8.14
C LEU A 100 -4.76 4.15 -8.60
N LEU A 101 -5.67 3.16 -8.71
CA LEU A 101 -5.35 1.83 -9.25
C LEU A 101 -4.85 1.91 -10.70
N THR A 102 -5.56 2.64 -11.56
CA THR A 102 -5.22 2.80 -12.96
C THR A 102 -3.89 3.52 -13.14
N ASP A 103 -3.66 4.63 -12.44
CA ASP A 103 -2.41 5.40 -12.57
C ASP A 103 -1.20 4.61 -12.06
N THR A 104 -1.36 3.89 -10.94
CA THR A 104 -0.32 2.99 -10.41
C THR A 104 -0.03 1.85 -11.39
N GLY A 105 -1.07 1.24 -11.96
CA GLY A 105 -0.95 0.18 -12.96
C GLY A 105 -0.28 0.64 -14.25
N ASN A 106 -0.65 1.82 -14.77
CA ASN A 106 -0.04 2.41 -15.96
C ASN A 106 1.45 2.69 -15.74
N SER A 107 1.82 3.20 -14.56
CA SER A 107 3.22 3.40 -14.20
C SER A 107 4.01 2.09 -14.10
N LEU A 108 3.39 1.04 -13.56
CA LEU A 108 3.98 -0.30 -13.59
C LEU A 108 4.14 -0.85 -15.02
N SER A 109 3.17 -0.57 -15.91
CA SER A 109 3.18 -1.01 -17.31
C SER A 109 4.34 -0.34 -18.06
N ALA A 110 4.47 0.99 -17.91
CA ALA A 110 5.57 1.76 -18.46
C ALA A 110 6.95 1.27 -17.97
N ALA A 111 7.01 0.74 -16.74
CA ALA A 111 8.20 0.15 -16.15
C ALA A 111 8.39 -1.36 -16.45
N GLY A 112 7.58 -1.95 -17.35
CA GLY A 112 7.68 -3.35 -17.77
C GLY A 112 7.37 -4.38 -16.67
N ALA A 113 6.69 -3.97 -15.60
CA ALA A 113 6.48 -4.81 -14.41
C ALA A 113 5.08 -5.42 -14.33
N VAL A 114 4.20 -5.03 -15.23
CA VAL A 114 2.88 -5.63 -15.44
C VAL A 114 2.63 -5.73 -16.94
N ALA A 115 1.79 -6.69 -17.34
CA ALA A 115 1.17 -6.70 -18.66
C ALA A 115 -0.23 -6.10 -18.57
N GLU A 116 -0.59 -5.27 -19.54
CA GLU A 116 -1.95 -4.73 -19.67
C GLU A 116 -2.92 -5.81 -20.15
N GLY A 117 -4.09 -5.82 -19.54
CA GLY A 117 -5.22 -6.65 -19.92
C GLY A 117 -6.53 -5.88 -19.78
N LYS A 118 -7.61 -6.49 -20.25
CA LYS A 118 -8.98 -5.95 -20.09
C LYS A 118 -9.84 -6.91 -19.28
N GLY A 119 -10.72 -6.36 -18.45
CA GLY A 119 -11.58 -7.12 -17.55
C GLY A 119 -12.90 -6.42 -17.21
N GLY A 120 -13.68 -7.04 -16.32
CA GLY A 120 -15.04 -6.60 -15.97
C GLY A 120 -16.11 -7.11 -16.94
N LEU A 121 -17.38 -6.85 -16.62
CA LEU A 121 -18.48 -7.13 -17.53
C LEU A 121 -18.28 -6.26 -18.78
N PHE A 122 -18.11 -6.89 -19.94
CA PHE A 122 -17.80 -6.25 -21.24
C PHE A 122 -16.36 -5.73 -21.45
N GLY A 123 -15.40 -6.02 -20.57
CA GLY A 123 -14.00 -5.63 -20.80
C GLY A 123 -13.68 -4.14 -20.57
N ASN A 124 -14.55 -3.42 -19.88
CA ASN A 124 -14.44 -1.96 -19.69
C ASN A 124 -13.45 -1.53 -18.60
N ARG A 125 -12.69 -2.45 -17.99
CA ARG A 125 -11.71 -2.13 -16.95
C ARG A 125 -10.32 -2.58 -17.36
N ASP A 126 -9.34 -1.72 -17.13
CA ASP A 126 -7.94 -2.10 -17.25
C ASP A 126 -7.59 -3.08 -16.13
N LEU A 127 -6.91 -4.15 -16.52
CA LEU A 127 -6.30 -5.11 -15.62
C LEU A 127 -4.79 -5.02 -15.79
N PHE A 128 -4.08 -5.10 -14.68
CA PHE A 128 -2.62 -5.08 -14.66
C PHE A 128 -2.15 -6.42 -14.11
N VAL A 129 -1.69 -7.30 -14.98
CA VAL A 129 -1.22 -8.63 -14.60
C VAL A 129 0.26 -8.52 -14.20
N PRO A 130 0.62 -8.80 -12.94
CA PRO A 130 2.02 -8.69 -12.50
C PRO A 130 2.95 -9.57 -13.31
N GLU A 131 4.14 -9.05 -13.62
CA GLU A 131 5.23 -9.86 -14.14
C GLU A 131 5.61 -10.91 -13.08
N LYS A 132 5.60 -12.17 -13.49
CA LYS A 132 5.69 -13.31 -12.59
C LYS A 132 7.04 -13.33 -11.85
N ALA A 133 8.14 -13.13 -12.56
CA ALA A 133 9.48 -13.19 -11.97
C ALA A 133 9.69 -12.06 -10.95
N TYR A 134 9.20 -10.84 -11.21
CA TYR A 134 9.23 -9.72 -10.30
C TYR A 134 8.42 -10.03 -9.04
N LYS A 135 7.19 -10.51 -9.20
CA LYS A 135 6.33 -10.84 -8.06
C LYS A 135 6.93 -11.94 -7.19
N GLU A 136 7.46 -13.00 -7.80
CA GLU A 136 8.14 -14.09 -7.08
C GLU A 136 9.40 -13.59 -6.37
N ALA A 137 10.22 -12.77 -7.02
CA ALA A 137 11.41 -12.19 -6.41
C ALA A 137 11.08 -11.28 -5.21
N LEU A 138 9.98 -10.53 -5.28
CA LEU A 138 9.51 -9.68 -4.19
C LEU A 138 9.01 -10.51 -3.00
N ILE A 139 8.24 -11.58 -3.26
CA ILE A 139 7.81 -12.53 -2.22
C ILE A 139 9.03 -13.16 -1.52
N GLU A 140 10.00 -13.67 -2.28
CA GLU A 140 11.20 -14.28 -1.72
C GLU A 140 12.07 -13.29 -0.95
N THR A 141 12.06 -12.02 -1.35
CA THR A 141 12.73 -10.94 -0.60
C THR A 141 12.08 -10.77 0.77
N LEU A 142 10.76 -10.68 0.87
CA LEU A 142 10.06 -10.55 2.14
C LEU A 142 10.17 -11.81 3.01
N LYS A 143 10.17 -13.01 2.42
CA LYS A 143 10.40 -14.26 3.16
C LYS A 143 11.80 -14.32 3.77
N ARG A 144 12.83 -13.99 2.99
CA ARG A 144 14.21 -13.90 3.52
C ARG A 144 14.31 -12.88 4.66
N ALA A 145 13.70 -11.72 4.48
CA ALA A 145 13.67 -10.70 5.51
C ALA A 145 12.95 -11.16 6.79
N ALA A 146 11.97 -12.07 6.69
CA ALA A 146 11.27 -12.65 7.84
C ALA A 146 12.17 -13.54 8.70
N VAL A 147 13.07 -14.31 8.09
CA VAL A 147 13.89 -15.34 8.78
C VAL A 147 15.27 -14.83 9.22
N GLN A 148 15.75 -13.75 8.61
CA GLN A 148 17.03 -13.13 8.95
C GLN A 148 17.07 -12.60 10.39
N VAL A 149 18.24 -12.45 10.99
CA VAL A 149 18.37 -11.89 12.35
C VAL A 149 18.25 -10.36 12.32
N GLU A 150 18.68 -9.76 11.22
CA GLU A 150 18.72 -8.33 10.99
C GLU A 150 17.32 -7.70 11.06
N SER A 151 17.26 -6.44 11.49
CA SER A 151 16.02 -5.65 11.43
C SER A 151 15.55 -5.48 9.99
N LEU A 152 14.24 -5.39 9.78
CA LEU A 152 13.69 -5.08 8.46
C LEU A 152 14.21 -3.73 7.96
N SER A 153 14.41 -3.62 6.66
CA SER A 153 14.57 -2.31 6.02
C SER A 153 13.29 -1.48 6.21
N LEU A 154 13.40 -0.16 6.08
CA LEU A 154 12.23 0.72 6.10
C LEU A 154 11.17 0.26 5.10
N HIS A 155 11.56 0.06 3.85
CA HIS A 155 10.65 -0.35 2.78
C HIS A 155 9.97 -1.70 3.07
N ASP A 156 10.72 -2.71 3.51
CA ASP A 156 10.16 -4.04 3.78
C ASP A 156 9.24 -4.02 5.01
N ALA A 157 9.55 -3.19 6.02
CA ALA A 157 8.68 -2.98 7.17
C ALA A 157 7.34 -2.33 6.79
N ALA A 158 7.33 -1.32 5.90
CA ALA A 158 6.07 -0.77 5.39
C ALA A 158 5.27 -1.82 4.64
N LEU A 159 5.90 -2.47 3.65
CA LEU A 159 5.22 -3.39 2.76
C LEU A 159 4.65 -4.59 3.55
N ALA A 160 5.43 -5.16 4.46
CA ALA A 160 4.96 -6.24 5.33
C ALA A 160 3.85 -5.79 6.29
N SER A 161 3.93 -4.56 6.84
CA SER A 161 2.86 -3.98 7.68
C SER A 161 1.57 -3.82 6.90
N LEU A 162 1.62 -3.23 5.70
CA LEU A 162 0.46 -3.06 4.83
C LEU A 162 -0.18 -4.42 4.49
N LEU A 163 0.62 -5.41 4.09
CA LEU A 163 0.12 -6.76 3.78
C LEU A 163 -0.49 -7.46 5.01
N LYS A 164 0.10 -7.27 6.20
CA LYS A 164 -0.41 -7.81 7.46
C LYS A 164 -1.77 -7.20 7.80
N GLU A 165 -1.85 -5.87 7.87
CA GLU A 165 -3.05 -5.15 8.27
C GLU A 165 -4.19 -5.31 7.27
N THR A 166 -3.87 -5.44 5.99
CA THR A 166 -4.87 -5.70 4.93
C THR A 166 -5.22 -7.17 4.74
N ARG A 167 -4.67 -8.07 5.56
CA ARG A 167 -4.88 -9.54 5.50
C ARG A 167 -4.39 -10.20 4.20
N ASN A 168 -3.47 -9.57 3.50
CA ASN A 168 -2.85 -10.05 2.26
C ASN A 168 -1.50 -10.76 2.45
N LEU A 169 -1.02 -10.91 3.69
CA LEU A 169 0.25 -11.59 3.96
C LEU A 169 0.17 -13.12 3.83
N LYS A 170 -0.95 -13.74 4.24
CA LYS A 170 -1.09 -15.21 4.34
C LYS A 170 -0.90 -15.98 3.03
N PRO A 171 -1.34 -15.50 1.85
CA PRO A 171 -1.19 -16.24 0.59
C PRO A 171 0.26 -16.53 0.19
N TYR A 172 1.23 -15.77 0.72
CA TYR A 172 2.64 -15.86 0.31
C TYR A 172 3.54 -16.54 1.32
N PHE A 173 3.08 -16.72 2.55
CA PHE A 173 3.90 -17.18 3.68
C PHE A 173 3.33 -18.49 4.22
N SER A 174 4.22 -19.43 4.55
CA SER A 174 3.86 -20.51 5.46
C SER A 174 3.43 -19.94 6.81
N LYS A 175 2.74 -20.75 7.62
CA LYS A 175 2.34 -20.33 8.98
C LYS A 175 3.55 -19.84 9.79
N HIS A 176 4.66 -20.57 9.74
CA HIS A 176 5.88 -20.23 10.46
C HIS A 176 6.49 -18.90 9.99
N GLU A 177 6.68 -18.72 8.68
CA GLU A 177 7.24 -17.45 8.15
C GLU A 177 6.32 -16.27 8.44
N ASN A 178 5.00 -16.48 8.43
CA ASN A 178 4.02 -15.46 8.77
C ASN A 178 4.14 -15.02 10.24
N ASP A 179 4.34 -15.97 11.14
CA ASP A 179 4.52 -15.71 12.57
C ASP A 179 5.85 -14.99 12.84
N LEU A 180 6.95 -15.40 12.18
CA LEU A 180 8.24 -14.70 12.24
C LEU A 180 8.13 -13.24 11.76
N MET A 181 7.46 -13.00 10.63
CA MET A 181 7.26 -11.64 10.12
C MET A 181 6.47 -10.77 11.10
N LYS A 182 5.42 -11.31 11.72
CA LYS A 182 4.64 -10.60 12.75
C LYS A 182 5.49 -10.27 13.99
N GLU A 183 6.32 -11.20 14.43
CA GLU A 183 7.21 -11.01 15.56
C GLU A 183 8.22 -9.89 15.27
N LYS A 184 8.80 -9.86 14.07
CA LYS A 184 9.69 -8.78 13.63
C LYS A 184 8.98 -7.42 13.62
N LEU A 185 7.79 -7.33 13.03
CA LEU A 185 7.01 -6.09 13.03
C LEU A 185 6.65 -5.63 14.45
N LYS A 186 6.38 -6.57 15.37
CA LYS A 186 6.14 -6.25 16.78
C LYS A 186 7.41 -5.78 17.49
N ALA A 187 8.56 -6.38 17.18
CA ALA A 187 9.85 -5.98 17.76
C ALA A 187 10.23 -4.55 17.36
N ILE A 188 9.98 -4.12 16.12
CA ILE A 188 10.22 -2.75 15.64
C ILE A 188 9.53 -1.70 16.52
N LYS A 189 8.32 -1.99 17.00
CA LYS A 189 7.58 -1.06 17.88
C LYS A 189 8.27 -0.84 19.23
N ASN A 190 9.05 -1.82 19.68
CA ASN A 190 9.68 -1.84 21.00
C ASN A 190 11.20 -1.53 20.96
N GLN A 191 11.82 -1.54 19.78
CA GLN A 191 13.26 -1.31 19.63
C GLN A 191 13.61 0.18 19.47
N GLN A 192 14.76 0.58 20.01
CA GLN A 192 15.27 1.96 19.93
C GLN A 192 15.92 2.30 18.58
N ASP A 193 16.39 1.29 17.83
CA ASP A 193 17.42 1.46 16.80
C ASP A 193 16.95 2.06 15.46
N SER A 194 15.64 2.26 15.24
CA SER A 194 15.19 3.01 14.06
C SER A 194 13.87 3.74 14.28
N LYS A 195 13.99 5.00 14.73
CA LYS A 195 12.85 5.92 14.94
C LYS A 195 11.97 6.03 13.70
N ILE A 196 12.56 6.20 12.51
CA ILE A 196 11.83 6.37 11.25
C ILE A 196 11.01 5.12 10.87
N ILE A 197 11.59 3.92 11.04
CA ILE A 197 10.88 2.67 10.76
C ILE A 197 9.71 2.50 11.72
N ARG A 198 9.92 2.79 13.02
CA ARG A 198 8.87 2.72 14.03
C ARG A 198 7.74 3.71 13.75
N GLU A 199 8.05 4.95 13.39
CA GLU A 199 7.06 5.97 13.03
C GLU A 199 6.25 5.53 11.81
N MET A 200 6.91 5.02 10.77
CA MET A 200 6.22 4.57 9.56
C MET A 200 5.28 3.37 9.83
N VAL A 201 5.73 2.36 10.58
CA VAL A 201 4.88 1.24 11.00
C VAL A 201 3.70 1.75 11.84
N GLY A 202 3.95 2.68 12.76
CA GLY A 202 2.91 3.30 13.59
C GLY A 202 1.87 4.06 12.77
N TYR A 203 2.29 4.83 11.76
CA TYR A 203 1.35 5.50 10.86
C TYR A 203 0.48 4.49 10.10
N ILE A 204 1.06 3.39 9.61
CA ILE A 204 0.29 2.33 8.94
C ILE A 204 -0.73 1.72 9.91
N ASP A 205 -0.31 1.36 11.14
CA ASP A 205 -1.23 0.82 12.14
C ASP A 205 -2.39 1.80 12.45
N ASP A 206 -2.09 3.09 12.59
CA ASP A 206 -3.07 4.13 12.87
C ASP A 206 -4.07 4.30 11.71
N ILE A 207 -3.57 4.42 10.47
CA ILE A 207 -4.40 4.51 9.26
C ILE A 207 -5.32 3.28 9.15
N MET A 208 -4.77 2.09 9.36
CA MET A 208 -5.49 0.83 9.23
C MET A 208 -6.51 0.61 10.36
N THR A 209 -6.19 1.03 11.59
CA THR A 209 -7.12 1.01 12.72
C THR A 209 -8.32 1.89 12.46
N VAL A 210 -8.09 3.12 11.98
CA VAL A 210 -9.16 4.07 11.61
C VAL A 210 -10.05 3.48 10.51
N MET A 211 -9.44 2.87 9.48
CA MET A 211 -10.20 2.26 8.40
C MET A 211 -11.10 1.12 8.90
N MET A 212 -10.55 0.20 9.70
CA MET A 212 -11.33 -0.92 10.25
C MET A 212 -12.50 -0.44 11.10
N ALA A 213 -12.30 0.62 11.89
CA ALA A 213 -13.38 1.23 12.66
C ALA A 213 -14.47 1.83 11.75
N ALA A 214 -14.08 2.52 10.67
CA ALA A 214 -15.03 3.09 9.70
C ALA A 214 -15.82 2.00 8.95
N VAL A 215 -15.17 0.90 8.54
CA VAL A 215 -15.86 -0.24 7.90
C VAL A 215 -16.90 -0.85 8.83
N ILE A 216 -16.56 -1.08 10.10
CA ILE A 216 -17.52 -1.60 11.10
C ILE A 216 -18.71 -0.66 11.27
N ALA A 217 -18.47 0.65 11.33
CA ALA A 217 -19.52 1.66 11.49
C ALA A 217 -20.49 1.75 10.29
N THR A 218 -20.07 1.33 9.09
CA THR A 218 -20.93 1.30 7.90
C THR A 218 -21.75 0.00 7.75
N VAL A 219 -21.44 -1.04 8.51
CA VAL A 219 -22.11 -2.35 8.47
C VAL A 219 -23.13 -2.52 9.61
N ASN A 220 -23.05 -1.68 10.65
CA ASN A 220 -24.01 -1.60 11.76
C ASN A 220 -25.02 -0.48 11.53
#